data_AF-A0A9D5QXZ0-F1
#
_entry.id   AF-A0A9D5QXZ0-F1
#
_cell.length_a   1.000
_cell.length_b   1.000
_cell.length_c   1.000
_cell.angle_alpha   90.00
_cell.angle_beta   90.00
_cell.angle_gamma   90.00
#
_symmetry.space_group_name_H-M   'P 1'
#
loop_
_entity.id
_entity.type
_entity.pdbx_description
1 polymer ?
#
loop_
_entity_poly.entity_id
_entity_poly.type
_entity_poly.pdbx_seq_one_letter_code
_entity_poly.pdbx_strand_id
1 'polypeptide(L)'
;MEKKPFTPRPPRPNNTPNNPNNGPRRPLNNHRKEEPYATNEHIRAREVRLVGDNVENGIYSIQEALKIADGLGLDLIEISPTAQPPVCRVLDYQKFLYQQKKRQKEQKAKATKVVVKEIRFGPQTDDHDYNFKLKHAIGFLQEGAKVKAYVFFKGRSILFKEQGEVLLLRFANDLEEYGKVDQMPVLEGKRMIIMLSPKKK
;
A
#
# COMPACT_ATOMS: atom_id res chain seq x y z
N MET A 1 70.81 -32.30 -19.71
CA MET A 1 69.74 -33.29 -19.53
C MET A 1 69.68 -33.65 -18.06
N GLU A 2 68.71 -33.11 -17.31
CA GLU A 2 68.31 -33.67 -16.02
C GLU A 2 66.78 -33.59 -15.96
N LYS A 3 66.13 -34.74 -16.10
CA LYS A 3 64.68 -34.88 -15.95
C LYS A 3 64.38 -34.91 -14.44
N LYS A 4 63.70 -33.89 -13.91
CA LYS A 4 63.16 -33.98 -12.54
C LYS A 4 62.14 -35.12 -12.45
N PRO A 5 62.14 -35.93 -11.39
CA PRO A 5 61.28 -37.10 -11.28
C PRO A 5 59.81 -36.70 -11.12
N PHE A 6 58.93 -37.39 -11.84
CA PHE A 6 57.48 -37.22 -11.76
C PHE A 6 56.96 -37.87 -10.48
N THR A 7 56.37 -37.08 -9.58
CA THR A 7 55.65 -37.59 -8.41
C THR A 7 54.14 -37.58 -8.70
N PRO A 8 53.45 -38.74 -8.63
CA PRO A 8 52.01 -38.76 -8.85
C PRO A 8 51.29 -38.07 -7.68
N ARG A 9 50.35 -37.17 -7.98
CA ARG A 9 49.50 -36.55 -6.97
C ARG A 9 48.51 -37.60 -6.42
N PRO A 10 48.19 -37.55 -5.11
CA PRO A 10 47.20 -38.44 -4.53
C PRO A 10 45.80 -38.19 -5.13
N PRO A 11 44.91 -39.21 -5.13
CA PRO A 11 43.56 -39.05 -5.63
C PRO A 11 42.80 -38.04 -4.75
N ARG A 12 42.04 -37.16 -5.40
CA ARG A 12 41.19 -36.19 -4.69
C ARG A 12 40.07 -36.92 -3.94
N PRO A 13 39.78 -36.57 -2.68
CA PRO A 13 38.64 -37.14 -1.98
C PRO A 13 37.33 -36.73 -2.68
N ASN A 14 36.43 -37.70 -2.81
CA ASN A 14 35.15 -37.57 -3.49
C ASN A 14 34.20 -36.76 -2.59
N ASN A 15 34.22 -35.44 -2.72
CA ASN A 15 33.34 -34.56 -1.97
C ASN A 15 32.20 -34.10 -2.88
N THR A 16 31.18 -34.94 -3.02
CA THR A 16 29.91 -34.54 -3.62
C THR A 16 29.22 -33.60 -2.63
N PRO A 17 28.99 -32.32 -2.95
CA PRO A 17 28.24 -31.46 -2.07
C PRO A 17 26.79 -31.96 -2.02
N ASN A 18 26.34 -32.31 -0.83
CA ASN A 18 24.95 -32.58 -0.52
C ASN A 18 24.13 -31.34 -0.94
N ASN A 19 23.31 -31.48 -1.99
CA ASN A 19 22.56 -30.37 -2.58
C ASN A 19 21.50 -29.88 -1.57
N PRO A 20 21.62 -28.66 -0.98
CA PRO A 20 20.68 -28.19 0.03
C PRO A 20 19.41 -27.54 -0.57
N ASN A 21 19.09 -27.81 -1.83
CA ASN A 21 17.87 -27.28 -2.48
C ASN A 21 16.57 -27.99 -2.04
N ASN A 22 16.40 -28.17 -0.73
CA ASN A 22 15.07 -28.27 -0.14
C ASN A 22 14.80 -26.97 0.62
N GLY A 23 14.74 -25.86 -0.13
CA GLY A 23 14.17 -24.62 0.37
C GLY A 23 12.71 -24.87 0.79
N PRO A 24 12.17 -24.14 1.78
CA PRO A 24 10.82 -24.34 2.26
C PRO A 24 9.87 -24.29 1.06
N ARG A 25 9.13 -25.39 0.84
CA ARG A 25 8.05 -25.43 -0.15
C ARG A 25 7.19 -24.20 0.10
N ARG A 26 7.19 -23.25 -0.85
CA ARG A 26 6.29 -22.11 -0.80
C ARG A 26 4.90 -22.68 -0.52
N PRO A 27 4.20 -22.27 0.55
CA PRO A 27 2.86 -22.75 0.78
C PRO A 27 2.07 -22.46 -0.49
N LEU A 28 1.46 -23.50 -1.06
CA LEU A 28 0.51 -23.33 -2.16
C LEU A 28 -0.53 -22.38 -1.61
N ASN A 29 -0.44 -21.12 -2.05
CA ASN A 29 -1.34 -20.08 -1.65
C ASN A 29 -2.65 -20.42 -2.36
N ASN A 30 -3.44 -21.30 -1.74
CA ASN A 30 -4.75 -21.67 -2.20
C ASN A 30 -5.64 -20.46 -1.93
N HIS A 31 -5.45 -19.41 -2.72
CA HIS A 31 -6.37 -18.29 -2.85
C HIS A 31 -7.64 -18.83 -3.50
N ARG A 32 -8.39 -19.66 -2.76
CA ARG A 32 -9.84 -19.63 -2.90
C ARG A 32 -10.20 -18.18 -2.62
N LYS A 33 -10.42 -17.42 -3.69
CA LYS A 33 -11.00 -16.08 -3.60
C LYS A 33 -12.29 -16.29 -2.83
N GLU A 34 -12.30 -15.91 -1.56
CA GLU A 34 -13.54 -15.81 -0.81
C GLU A 34 -14.45 -14.91 -1.63
N GLU A 35 -15.56 -15.47 -2.08
CA GLU A 35 -16.55 -14.71 -2.83
C GLU A 35 -17.10 -13.65 -1.88
N PRO A 36 -16.97 -12.36 -2.22
CA PRO A 36 -17.21 -11.29 -1.24
C PRO A 36 -18.68 -11.12 -0.85
N TYR A 37 -19.59 -11.83 -1.52
CA TYR A 37 -21.04 -11.75 -1.30
C TYR A 37 -21.64 -13.15 -1.31
N ALA A 38 -22.56 -13.42 -0.39
CA ALA A 38 -23.40 -14.62 -0.44
C ALA A 38 -24.47 -14.45 -1.52
N THR A 39 -24.70 -15.51 -2.29
CA THR A 39 -25.65 -15.52 -3.41
C THR A 39 -26.59 -16.70 -3.33
N ASN A 40 -27.84 -16.47 -3.74
CA ASN A 40 -28.90 -17.48 -3.85
C ASN A 40 -28.97 -18.36 -2.58
N GLU A 41 -28.76 -19.66 -2.73
CA GLU A 41 -28.79 -20.68 -1.67
C GLU A 41 -27.75 -20.48 -0.55
N HIS A 42 -26.73 -19.64 -0.76
CA HIS A 42 -25.74 -19.35 0.28
C HIS A 42 -26.25 -18.35 1.33
N ILE A 43 -27.40 -17.70 1.08
CA ILE A 43 -28.03 -16.75 1.99
C ILE A 43 -28.79 -17.53 3.07
N ARG A 44 -28.37 -17.38 4.33
CA ARG A 44 -28.93 -18.14 5.47
C ARG A 44 -30.06 -17.44 6.21
N ALA A 45 -30.40 -16.22 5.80
CA ALA A 45 -31.46 -15.44 6.42
C ALA A 45 -32.84 -16.03 6.11
N ARG A 46 -33.78 -15.93 7.06
CA ARG A 46 -35.18 -16.36 6.85
C ARG A 46 -36.00 -15.33 6.08
N GLU A 47 -35.76 -14.07 6.39
CA GLU A 47 -36.40 -12.90 5.78
C GLU A 47 -35.32 -11.96 5.30
N VAL A 48 -35.57 -11.33 4.16
CA VAL A 48 -34.64 -10.41 3.51
C VAL A 48 -35.38 -9.16 3.04
N ARG A 49 -34.72 -8.02 3.12
CA ARG A 49 -35.18 -6.80 2.46
C ARG A 49 -34.74 -6.83 1.01
N LEU A 50 -35.69 -7.00 0.11
CA LEU A 50 -35.44 -7.02 -1.32
C LEU A 50 -35.37 -5.59 -1.87
N VAL A 51 -34.34 -5.34 -2.67
CA VAL A 51 -34.13 -4.08 -3.38
C VAL A 51 -33.81 -4.42 -4.84
N GLY A 52 -34.31 -3.65 -5.79
CA GLY A 52 -33.91 -3.80 -7.19
C GLY A 52 -34.71 -2.89 -8.08
N ASP A 53 -34.24 -2.72 -9.31
CA ASP A 53 -34.83 -1.75 -10.24
C ASP A 53 -36.08 -2.32 -10.95
N ASN A 54 -36.23 -3.65 -10.95
CA ASN A 54 -37.34 -4.39 -11.58
C ASN A 54 -38.18 -5.19 -10.56
N VAL A 55 -38.05 -4.89 -9.27
CA VAL A 55 -38.76 -5.60 -8.18
C VAL A 55 -39.29 -4.57 -7.19
N GLU A 56 -40.42 -4.87 -6.57
CA GLU A 56 -40.95 -4.01 -5.50
C GLU A 56 -40.05 -4.08 -4.27
N ASN A 57 -39.72 -2.91 -3.73
CA ASN A 57 -38.92 -2.80 -2.52
C ASN A 57 -39.75 -3.17 -1.30
N GLY A 58 -39.35 -4.23 -0.60
CA GLY A 58 -40.13 -4.75 0.51
C GLY A 58 -39.35 -5.76 1.34
N ILE A 59 -40.00 -6.27 2.39
CA ILE A 59 -39.50 -7.39 3.17
C ILE A 59 -40.20 -8.64 2.64
N TYR A 60 -39.40 -9.63 2.26
CA TYR A 60 -39.87 -10.89 1.69
C TYR A 60 -39.24 -12.05 2.45
N SER A 61 -39.90 -13.21 2.41
CA SER A 61 -39.23 -14.44 2.79
C SER A 61 -38.12 -14.76 1.79
N ILE A 62 -37.08 -15.48 2.24
CA ILE A 62 -35.98 -15.89 1.36
C ILE A 62 -36.50 -16.70 0.14
N GLN A 63 -37.52 -17.52 0.33
CA GLN A 63 -38.11 -18.33 -0.74
C GLN A 63 -38.81 -17.48 -1.80
N GLU A 64 -39.54 -16.44 -1.40
CA GLU A 64 -40.16 -15.50 -2.35
C GLU A 64 -39.10 -14.70 -3.09
N ALA A 65 -38.07 -14.21 -2.39
CA ALA A 65 -36.97 -13.47 -2.99
C ALA A 65 -36.21 -14.31 -4.04
N LEU A 66 -35.97 -15.60 -3.77
CA LEU A 66 -35.36 -16.54 -4.72
C LEU A 66 -36.26 -16.76 -5.94
N LYS A 67 -37.57 -17.00 -5.74
CA LYS A 67 -38.51 -17.16 -6.86
C LYS A 67 -38.59 -15.92 -7.75
N ILE A 68 -38.53 -14.73 -7.16
CA ILE A 68 -38.51 -13.47 -7.91
C ILE A 68 -37.22 -13.36 -8.73
N ALA A 69 -36.07 -13.71 -8.15
CA ALA A 69 -34.79 -13.71 -8.86
C ALA A 69 -34.79 -14.72 -10.03
N ASP A 70 -35.25 -15.95 -9.79
CA ASP A 70 -35.38 -17.00 -10.81
C ASP A 70 -36.34 -16.60 -11.94
N GLY A 71 -37.49 -15.99 -11.59
CA GLY A 71 -38.48 -15.53 -12.58
C GLY A 71 -37.94 -14.42 -13.50
N LEU A 72 -36.94 -13.67 -13.03
CA LEU A 72 -36.24 -12.66 -13.82
C LEU A 72 -34.96 -13.20 -14.49
N GLY A 73 -34.57 -14.45 -14.21
CA GLY A 73 -33.31 -15.04 -14.69
C GLY A 73 -32.07 -14.35 -14.13
N LEU A 74 -32.15 -13.82 -12.91
CA LEU A 74 -31.10 -13.06 -12.23
C LEU A 74 -30.72 -13.75 -10.91
N ASP A 75 -29.62 -13.32 -10.30
CA ASP A 75 -29.20 -13.83 -8.99
C ASP A 75 -29.72 -12.95 -7.84
N LEU A 76 -30.04 -13.58 -6.72
CA LEU A 76 -30.28 -12.91 -5.44
C LEU A 76 -28.93 -12.75 -4.73
N ILE A 77 -28.49 -11.52 -4.52
CA ILE A 77 -27.18 -11.21 -3.93
C ILE A 77 -27.37 -10.48 -2.60
N GLU A 78 -26.80 -11.01 -1.53
CA GLU A 78 -26.78 -10.36 -0.22
C GLU A 78 -25.74 -9.23 -0.22
N ILE A 79 -26.20 -7.98 -0.17
CA ILE A 79 -25.34 -6.79 -0.21
C ILE A 79 -24.91 -6.37 1.20
N SER A 80 -25.82 -6.48 2.16
CA SER A 80 -25.57 -6.07 3.55
C SER A 80 -26.12 -7.11 4.54
N PRO A 81 -25.26 -8.00 5.06
CA PRO A 81 -25.65 -8.99 6.06
C PRO A 81 -25.86 -8.37 7.45
N THR A 82 -25.38 -7.16 7.70
CA THR A 82 -25.44 -6.50 9.01
C THR A 82 -26.79 -5.83 9.31
N ALA A 83 -27.64 -5.67 8.29
CA ALA A 83 -28.98 -5.10 8.46
C ALA A 83 -29.97 -6.14 9.00
N GLN A 84 -31.00 -5.69 9.72
CA GLN A 84 -32.11 -6.53 10.18
C GLN A 84 -33.42 -6.01 9.57
N PRO A 85 -34.07 -6.75 8.65
CA PRO A 85 -33.57 -7.95 7.94
C PRO A 85 -32.43 -7.64 6.94
N PRO A 86 -31.58 -8.62 6.58
CA PRO A 86 -30.47 -8.46 5.64
C PRO A 86 -30.93 -7.90 4.29
N VAL A 87 -30.10 -7.06 3.67
CA VAL A 87 -30.46 -6.42 2.39
C VAL A 87 -29.95 -7.26 1.22
N CYS A 88 -30.88 -7.78 0.44
CA CYS A 88 -30.63 -8.54 -0.77
C CYS A 88 -31.05 -7.76 -2.01
N ARG A 89 -30.31 -7.96 -3.10
CA ARG A 89 -30.55 -7.28 -4.37
C ARG A 89 -30.60 -8.27 -5.51
N VAL A 90 -31.58 -8.13 -6.41
CA VAL A 90 -31.76 -9.01 -7.58
C VAL A 90 -31.02 -8.44 -8.78
N LEU A 91 -29.97 -9.13 -9.25
CA LEU A 91 -29.11 -8.69 -10.34
C LEU A 91 -28.14 -9.79 -10.79
N ASP A 92 -27.59 -9.64 -12.00
CA ASP A 92 -26.54 -10.54 -12.52
C ASP A 92 -25.25 -10.40 -11.71
N TYR A 93 -24.81 -11.50 -11.09
CA TYR A 93 -23.63 -11.52 -10.22
C TYR A 93 -22.34 -11.16 -10.94
N GLN A 94 -22.12 -11.67 -12.15
CA GLN A 94 -20.88 -11.41 -12.91
C GLN A 94 -20.81 -9.95 -13.34
N LYS A 95 -21.92 -9.40 -13.82
CA LYS A 95 -22.03 -7.99 -14.20
C LYS A 95 -21.81 -7.08 -13.00
N PHE A 96 -22.33 -7.44 -11.82
CA PHE A 96 -22.11 -6.71 -10.58
C PHE A 96 -20.65 -6.70 -10.14
N LEU A 97 -20.01 -7.87 -10.11
CA LEU A 97 -18.59 -7.96 -9.78
C LEU A 97 -17.74 -7.13 -10.74
N TYR A 98 -18.08 -7.13 -12.03
CA TYR A 98 -17.40 -6.30 -13.02
C TYR A 98 -17.59 -4.80 -12.75
N GLN A 99 -18.82 -4.34 -12.55
CA GLN A 99 -19.11 -2.94 -12.26
C GLN A 99 -18.46 -2.47 -10.96
N GLN A 100 -18.48 -3.31 -9.93
CA GLN A 100 -17.83 -3.02 -8.67
C GLN A 100 -16.32 -2.89 -8.84
N LYS A 101 -15.67 -3.83 -9.54
CA LYS A 101 -14.25 -3.76 -9.85
C LYS A 101 -13.90 -2.53 -10.69
N LYS A 102 -14.74 -2.18 -11.68
CA LYS A 102 -14.57 -0.98 -12.50
C LYS A 102 -14.65 0.28 -11.65
N ARG A 103 -15.69 0.41 -10.82
CA ARG A 103 -15.87 1.53 -9.89
C ARG A 103 -14.72 1.64 -8.90
N GLN A 104 -14.26 0.53 -8.32
CA GLN A 104 -13.10 0.51 -7.43
C GLN A 104 -11.81 0.93 -8.15
N LYS A 105 -11.60 0.50 -9.40
CA LYS A 105 -10.45 0.93 -10.21
C LYS A 105 -10.52 2.41 -10.53
N GLU A 106 -11.68 2.92 -10.92
CA GLU A 106 -11.90 4.34 -11.17
C GLU A 106 -11.69 5.18 -9.91
N GLN A 107 -12.21 4.74 -8.75
CA GLN A 107 -11.98 5.42 -7.47
C GLN A 107 -10.49 5.41 -7.09
N LYS A 108 -9.80 4.27 -7.25
CA LYS A 108 -8.35 4.18 -7.01
C LYS A 108 -7.53 5.02 -7.99
N ALA A 109 -7.98 5.17 -9.23
CA ALA A 109 -7.33 6.01 -10.24
C ALA A 109 -7.58 7.50 -9.97
N LYS A 110 -8.79 7.86 -9.52
CA LYS A 110 -9.16 9.23 -9.12
C LYS A 110 -8.56 9.65 -7.79
N ALA A 111 -8.26 8.70 -6.90
CA ALA A 111 -7.53 8.99 -5.68
C ALA A 111 -6.14 9.51 -6.05
N THR A 112 -5.93 10.81 -5.89
CA THR A 112 -4.62 11.45 -6.05
C THR A 112 -3.64 10.73 -5.15
N LYS A 113 -2.74 9.95 -5.74
CA LYS A 113 -1.65 9.31 -5.00
C LYS A 113 -0.83 10.44 -4.39
N VAL A 114 -0.88 10.57 -3.07
CA VAL A 114 -0.04 11.53 -2.35
C VAL A 114 1.40 11.05 -2.50
N VAL A 115 2.14 11.69 -3.40
CA VAL A 115 3.55 11.37 -3.64
C VAL A 115 4.35 11.98 -2.49
N VAL A 116 5.20 11.17 -1.86
CA VAL A 116 6.16 11.65 -0.87
C VAL A 116 7.53 11.74 -1.56
N LYS A 117 8.11 12.93 -1.57
CA LYS A 117 9.44 13.21 -2.10
C LYS A 117 10.40 13.35 -0.93
N GLU A 118 11.54 12.68 -1.00
CA GLU A 118 12.54 12.72 0.06
C GLU A 118 13.68 13.68 -0.28
N ILE A 119 14.11 14.47 0.71
CA ILE A 119 15.26 15.37 0.61
C ILE A 119 16.25 15.01 1.70
N ARG A 120 17.49 14.75 1.30
CA ARG A 120 18.56 14.33 2.21
C ARG A 120 19.52 15.48 2.48
N PHE A 121 19.74 15.77 3.75
CA PHE A 121 20.76 16.69 4.24
C PHE A 121 21.93 15.95 4.90
N GLY A 122 23.10 16.57 4.85
CA GLY A 122 24.26 16.19 5.66
C GLY A 122 24.31 17.04 6.93
N PRO A 123 25.01 16.59 7.99
CA PRO A 123 25.21 17.39 9.20
C PRO A 123 26.05 18.65 8.96
N GLN A 124 26.80 18.70 7.86
CA GLN A 124 27.62 19.84 7.43
C GLN A 124 27.22 20.26 6.01
N THR A 125 25.92 20.48 5.77
CA THR A 125 25.43 20.99 4.49
C THR A 125 25.89 22.45 4.31
N ASP A 126 26.45 22.75 3.13
CA ASP A 126 26.82 24.10 2.72
C ASP A 126 25.61 24.93 2.26
N ASP A 127 25.71 26.26 2.29
CA ASP A 127 24.63 27.17 1.91
C ASP A 127 24.19 26.98 0.45
N HIS A 128 25.11 26.65 -0.46
CA HIS A 128 24.75 26.39 -1.85
C HIS A 128 23.90 25.11 -1.99
N ASP A 129 24.29 24.03 -1.32
CA ASP A 129 23.56 22.75 -1.28
C ASP A 129 22.19 22.91 -0.62
N TYR A 130 22.11 23.70 0.46
CA TYR A 130 20.86 24.04 1.13
C TYR A 130 19.88 24.74 0.18
N ASN A 131 20.32 25.82 -0.48
CA ASN A 131 19.48 26.62 -1.36
C ASN A 131 18.99 25.81 -2.58
N PHE A 132 19.82 24.91 -3.10
CA PHE A 132 19.43 24.00 -4.16
C PHE A 132 18.28 23.07 -3.72
N LYS A 133 18.39 22.47 -2.52
CA LYS A 133 17.35 21.60 -1.95
C LYS A 133 16.08 22.35 -1.58
N LEU A 134 16.20 23.59 -1.11
CA LEU A 134 15.06 24.46 -0.82
C LEU A 134 14.21 24.69 -2.09
N LYS A 135 14.85 25.05 -3.21
CA LYS A 135 14.15 25.21 -4.51
C LYS A 135 13.43 23.94 -4.94
N HIS A 136 14.02 22.77 -4.73
CA HIS A 136 13.38 21.49 -5.04
C HIS A 136 12.17 21.21 -4.14
N ALA A 137 12.28 21.48 -2.85
CA ALA A 137 11.14 21.34 -1.94
C ALA A 137 9.98 22.25 -2.30
N ILE A 138 10.26 23.51 -2.67
CA ILE A 138 9.23 24.44 -3.14
C ILE A 138 8.50 23.86 -4.35
N GLY A 139 9.25 23.37 -5.35
CA GLY A 139 8.65 22.71 -6.52
C GLY A 139 7.77 21.51 -6.16
N PHE A 140 8.24 20.64 -5.26
CA PHE A 140 7.46 19.48 -4.81
C PHE A 140 6.19 19.87 -4.05
N LEU A 141 6.24 20.89 -3.19
CA LEU A 141 5.07 21.37 -2.47
C LEU A 141 4.06 22.04 -3.41
N GLN A 142 4.54 22.78 -4.42
CA GLN A 142 3.69 23.38 -5.44
C GLN A 142 3.02 22.33 -6.35
N GLU A 143 3.69 21.21 -6.62
CA GLU A 143 3.12 20.05 -7.32
C GLU A 143 2.11 19.27 -6.46
N GLY A 144 1.93 19.64 -5.19
CA GLY A 144 1.03 18.94 -4.26
C GLY A 144 1.62 17.65 -3.68
N ALA A 145 2.93 17.44 -3.80
CA ALA A 145 3.63 16.34 -3.14
C ALA A 145 3.96 16.70 -1.68
N LYS A 146 4.03 15.69 -0.83
CA LYS A 146 4.58 15.82 0.52
C LYS A 146 6.10 15.76 0.47
N VAL A 147 6.76 16.54 1.31
CA VAL A 147 8.22 16.55 1.41
C VAL A 147 8.64 15.92 2.73
N LYS A 148 9.49 14.90 2.66
CA LYS A 148 10.16 14.29 3.81
C LYS A 148 11.63 14.69 3.78
N ALA A 149 12.01 15.68 4.56
CA ALA A 149 13.40 16.09 4.70
C ALA A 149 14.05 15.33 5.86
N TYR A 150 15.29 14.90 5.69
CA TYR A 150 16.03 14.26 6.78
C TYR A 150 17.52 14.54 6.75
N VAL A 151 18.12 14.66 7.93
CA VAL A 151 19.56 14.72 8.13
C VAL A 151 20.06 13.31 8.47
N PHE A 152 21.05 12.81 7.74
CA PHE A 152 21.65 11.50 7.99
C PHE A 152 22.95 11.62 8.77
N PHE A 153 22.99 11.06 9.99
CA PHE A 153 24.18 11.04 10.82
C PHE A 153 24.96 9.73 10.62
N LYS A 154 26.18 9.85 10.10
CA LYS A 154 27.14 8.74 9.97
C LYS A 154 28.13 8.73 11.15
N GLY A 155 28.20 7.62 11.88
CA GLY A 155 29.18 7.43 12.96
C GLY A 155 29.05 8.48 14.07
N ARG A 156 30.15 9.17 14.39
CA ARG A 156 30.20 10.20 15.46
C ARG A 156 29.47 11.50 15.13
N SER A 157 28.96 11.67 13.91
CA SER A 157 28.23 12.90 13.55
C SER A 157 26.89 13.06 14.25
N ILE A 158 26.39 12.04 14.96
CA ILE A 158 25.22 12.14 15.84
C ILE A 158 25.40 13.18 16.96
N LEU A 159 26.66 13.51 17.31
CA LEU A 159 26.96 14.60 18.25
C LEU A 159 26.47 15.96 17.74
N PHE A 160 26.34 16.14 16.42
CA PHE A 160 25.81 17.34 15.78
C PHE A 160 24.30 17.29 15.57
N LYS A 161 23.57 16.50 16.39
CA LYS A 161 22.10 16.40 16.31
C LYS A 161 21.41 17.77 16.41
N GLU A 162 21.93 18.67 17.25
CA GLU A 162 21.39 20.02 17.47
C GLU A 162 21.54 20.88 16.20
N GLN A 163 22.69 20.79 15.53
CA GLN A 163 22.90 21.48 14.25
C GLN A 163 21.95 20.95 13.17
N GLY A 164 21.72 19.63 13.15
CA GLY A 164 20.75 19.01 12.25
C GLY A 164 19.31 19.48 12.52
N GLU A 165 18.95 19.65 13.79
CA GLU A 165 17.63 20.15 14.20
C GLU A 165 17.43 21.61 13.75
N VAL A 166 18.40 22.47 14.02
CA VAL A 166 18.38 23.88 13.57
C VAL A 166 18.27 23.97 12.06
N LEU A 167 18.99 23.12 11.32
CA LEU A 167 18.90 23.09 9.85
C LEU A 167 17.50 22.74 9.36
N LEU A 168 16.88 21.70 9.94
CA LEU A 168 15.53 21.28 9.55
C LEU A 168 14.46 22.30 9.96
N LEU A 169 14.63 22.98 11.10
CA LEU A 169 13.75 24.07 11.52
C LEU A 169 13.87 25.28 10.60
N ARG A 170 15.10 25.68 10.23
CA ARG A 170 15.34 26.72 9.22
C ARG A 170 14.65 26.35 7.90
N PHE A 171 14.81 25.10 7.45
CA PHE A 171 14.17 24.59 6.25
C PHE A 171 12.65 24.63 6.30
N ALA A 172 12.06 24.36 7.47
CA ALA A 172 10.63 24.46 7.67
C ALA A 172 10.12 25.91 7.60
N ASN A 173 10.83 26.85 8.24
CA ASN A 173 10.47 28.26 8.23
C ASN A 173 10.55 28.84 6.81
N ASP A 174 11.61 28.53 6.07
CA ASP A 174 11.77 28.99 4.68
C ASP A 174 10.70 28.41 3.73
N LEU A 175 10.04 27.31 4.12
CA LEU A 175 8.97 26.65 3.37
C LEU A 175 7.56 26.96 3.91
N GLU A 176 7.40 27.77 4.95
CA GLU A 176 6.11 28.05 5.61
C GLU A 176 5.08 28.69 4.66
N GLU A 177 5.55 29.41 3.65
CA GLU A 177 4.69 30.01 2.62
C GLU A 177 4.06 28.94 1.72
N TYR A 178 4.77 27.86 1.41
CA TYR A 178 4.36 26.82 0.46
C TYR A 178 3.84 25.53 1.11
N GLY A 179 4.24 25.27 2.35
CA GLY A 179 3.96 24.03 3.06
C GLY A 179 3.62 24.24 4.53
N LYS A 180 2.89 23.27 5.09
CA LYS A 180 2.62 23.18 6.52
C LYS A 180 3.48 22.07 7.10
N VAL A 181 4.11 22.33 8.25
CA VAL A 181 4.83 21.32 9.02
C VAL A 181 3.82 20.36 9.65
N ASP A 182 3.93 19.07 9.31
CA ASP A 182 3.06 18.02 9.89
C ASP A 182 3.57 17.60 11.28
N GLN A 183 4.90 17.57 11.46
CA GLN A 183 5.56 17.13 12.68
C GLN A 183 6.88 17.89 12.86
N MET A 184 7.21 18.26 14.10
CA MET A 184 8.53 18.80 14.45
C MET A 184 9.65 17.78 14.14
N PRO A 185 10.91 18.20 13.98
CA PRO A 185 12.02 17.28 13.74
C PRO A 185 12.11 16.18 14.82
N VAL A 186 12.05 14.92 14.41
CA VAL A 186 12.20 13.77 15.31
C VAL A 186 13.41 12.94 14.92
N LEU A 187 14.17 12.49 15.93
CA LEU A 187 15.31 11.59 15.74
C LEU A 187 14.83 10.13 15.68
N GLU A 188 14.88 9.54 14.49
CA GLU A 188 14.66 8.12 14.24
C GLU A 188 16.00 7.41 13.96
N GLY A 189 16.59 6.85 15.02
CA GLY A 189 17.85 6.12 14.96
C GLY A 189 19.02 7.00 14.50
N LYS A 190 19.46 6.83 13.25
CA LYS A 190 20.57 7.60 12.64
C LYS A 190 20.09 8.76 11.76
N ARG A 191 18.79 9.05 11.73
CA ARG A 191 18.19 10.09 10.90
C ARG A 191 17.36 11.01 11.77
N MET A 192 17.49 12.31 11.56
CA MET A 192 16.50 13.27 12.06
C MET A 192 15.60 13.67 10.90
N ILE A 193 14.29 13.58 11.08
CA ILE A 193 13.30 13.66 9.99
C ILE A 193 12.29 14.75 10.33
N ILE A 194 11.89 15.50 9.30
CA ILE A 194 10.75 16.41 9.33
C ILE A 194 9.85 16.13 8.12
N MET A 195 8.54 16.25 8.30
CA MET A 195 7.55 16.08 7.24
C MET A 195 6.77 17.36 7.02
N LEU A 196 6.66 17.76 5.75
CA LEU A 196 5.89 18.92 5.32
C LEU A 196 4.82 18.48 4.32
N SER A 197 3.60 18.95 4.54
CA SER A 197 2.50 18.81 3.60
C SER A 197 2.35 20.09 2.76
N PRO A 198 1.96 19.97 1.49
CA PRO A 198 1.71 21.14 0.65
C PRO A 198 0.54 21.94 1.23
N LYS A 199 0.70 23.26 1.29
CA LYS A 199 -0.39 24.15 1.67
C LYS A 199 -1.35 24.21 0.49
N LYS A 200 -2.59 23.76 0.69
CA LYS A 200 -3.63 23.91 -0.34
C LYS A 200 -3.81 25.40 -0.61
N LYS A 201 -3.64 25.82 -1.87
CA LYS A 201 -4.20 27.09 -2.34
C LYS A 201 -5.71 27.02 -2.29
#